data_AF-A0A7K2ZNT0-F1
#
_entry.id   AF-A0A7K2ZNT0-F1
#
_cell.length_a   1.000
_cell.length_b   1.000
_cell.length_c   1.000
_cell.angle_alpha   90.00
_cell.angle_beta   90.00
_cell.angle_gamma   90.00
#
_symmetry.space_group_name_H-M   'P 1'
#
loop_
_entity.id
_entity.type
_entity.pdbx_description
1 polymer ?
#
loop_
_entity_poly.entity_id
_entity_poly.type
_entity_poly.pdbx_seq_one_letter_code
_entity_poly.pdbx_strand_id
1 'polypeptide(L)'
;GGETDPERGSRPSGPAQAPDRRRTALICLDLGEQLLHAGETTEAHRLLDRAVGLARDLDEPELLARVAITLYRRGTLGSGEAFMVRFLGEAHRKVTGKDGQDSLSADRLAQELAIHIMALARDGSDDEALAFSLWARHDSVWGLGSAVERLGLTDEMAVVGRRTQNLDMELHATSMRWVALLELGDPAFIDQYRTYIRAAERSELPRFALAVAVDGSLIASLQGRFTEAADALTGEALGMEGEDHEAIGFMRCHLHWSLHLLRGHFAAAEKVLATLPGARYPYPGLLEALTAVEQGDAAPALRLIAEQSDRASPYPRGFMPLWLRLLAQTATITGDRRLITRAEDELTPYTGQWVVSLYGCDIGGPVDLWLGMLAAARDDRDTAVATLTEAAASADRLGARPWAVRSR
;
A
#
# COMPACT_ATOMS: atom_id res chain seq x y z
N GLY A 1 12.43 -67.78 34.14
CA GLY A 1 12.39 -67.30 32.75
C GLY A 1 11.23 -66.34 32.68
N GLY A 2 11.54 -65.06 32.44
CA GLY A 2 10.66 -63.93 32.72
C GLY A 2 9.46 -63.79 31.78
N GLU A 3 8.32 -63.59 32.44
CA GLU A 3 7.23 -62.65 32.18
C GLU A 3 7.25 -61.80 30.89
N THR A 4 6.22 -62.12 30.11
CA THR A 4 5.32 -61.30 29.30
C THR A 4 5.35 -59.77 29.50
N ASP A 5 5.50 -59.10 28.36
CA ASP A 5 5.19 -57.70 28.04
C ASP A 5 3.70 -57.36 28.31
N PRO A 6 3.40 -56.12 28.76
CA PRO A 6 2.32 -55.41 28.06
C PRO A 6 2.60 -53.91 27.82
N GLU A 7 2.34 -53.53 26.57
CA GLU A 7 1.57 -52.36 26.14
C GLU A 7 1.93 -51.00 26.76
N ARG A 8 2.86 -50.29 26.10
CA ARG A 8 2.85 -48.82 26.11
C ARG A 8 1.67 -48.31 25.30
N GLY A 9 0.53 -48.15 25.97
CA GLY A 9 -0.59 -47.37 25.45
C GLY A 9 -0.19 -45.93 25.18
N SER A 10 -0.29 -45.54 23.90
CA SER A 10 -0.29 -44.15 23.44
C SER A 10 -1.35 -43.36 24.22
N ARG A 11 -0.90 -42.41 25.05
CA ARG A 11 -1.80 -41.43 25.66
C ARG A 11 -2.41 -40.56 24.55
N PRO A 12 -3.72 -40.28 24.59
CA PRO A 12 -4.34 -39.36 23.65
C PRO A 12 -3.73 -37.97 23.86
N SER A 13 -3.32 -37.34 22.75
CA SER A 13 -2.93 -35.93 22.64
C SER A 13 -4.08 -35.06 23.14
N GLY A 14 -4.00 -34.63 24.40
CA GLY A 14 -5.04 -33.85 25.05
C GLY A 14 -5.14 -32.41 24.53
N PRO A 15 -6.24 -31.71 24.87
CA PRO A 15 -6.53 -30.33 24.47
C PRO A 15 -5.50 -29.29 24.96
N ALA A 16 -4.49 -29.67 25.74
CA ALA A 16 -3.39 -28.81 26.15
C ALA A 16 -2.30 -28.63 25.07
N GLN A 17 -2.18 -29.55 24.09
CA GLN A 17 -1.20 -29.44 23.00
C GLN A 17 -1.67 -28.54 21.85
N ALA A 18 -2.98 -28.43 21.61
CA ALA A 18 -3.53 -27.61 20.52
C ALA A 18 -3.32 -26.08 20.74
N PRO A 19 -3.57 -25.51 21.94
CA PRO A 19 -3.28 -24.10 22.23
C PRO A 19 -1.79 -23.77 22.07
N ASP A 20 -0.92 -24.69 22.45
CA ASP A 20 0.53 -24.54 22.34
C ASP A 20 1.00 -24.57 20.87
N ARG A 21 0.39 -25.43 20.05
CA ARG A 21 0.64 -25.49 18.60
C ARG A 21 0.11 -24.27 17.86
N ARG A 22 -1.10 -23.79 18.17
CA ARG A 22 -1.67 -22.57 17.60
C ARG A 22 -0.77 -21.37 17.92
N ARG A 23 -0.39 -21.22 19.19
CA ARG A 23 0.54 -20.16 19.61
C ARG A 23 1.89 -20.28 18.90
N THR A 24 2.42 -21.49 18.75
CA THR A 24 3.66 -21.73 18.00
C THR A 24 3.54 -21.30 16.54
N ALA A 25 2.41 -21.59 15.88
CA ALA A 25 2.16 -21.18 14.49
C ALA A 25 2.19 -19.65 14.36
N LEU A 26 1.53 -18.93 15.28
CA LEU A 26 1.54 -17.47 15.30
C LEU A 26 2.91 -16.88 15.60
N ILE A 27 3.65 -17.44 16.56
CA ILE A 27 5.03 -17.01 16.84
C ILE A 27 5.94 -17.23 15.63
N CYS A 28 5.82 -18.38 14.95
CA CYS A 28 6.58 -18.63 13.73
C CYS A 28 6.21 -17.66 12.61
N LEU A 29 4.93 -17.31 12.47
CA LEU A 29 4.45 -16.32 11.51
C LEU A 29 5.05 -14.94 11.80
N ASP A 30 4.85 -14.43 13.02
CA ASP A 30 5.31 -13.10 13.44
C ASP A 30 6.84 -12.98 13.38
N LEU A 31 7.58 -13.97 13.88
CA LEU A 31 9.04 -13.96 13.85
C LEU A 31 9.59 -14.09 12.42
N GLY A 32 8.96 -14.93 11.59
CA GLY A 32 9.32 -15.04 10.18
C GLY A 32 9.19 -13.69 9.46
N GLU A 33 8.13 -12.94 9.74
CA GLU A 33 7.95 -11.59 9.21
C GLU A 33 9.03 -10.61 9.66
N GLN A 34 9.40 -10.63 10.95
CA GLN A 34 10.44 -9.74 11.47
C GLN A 34 11.82 -10.07 10.88
N LEU A 35 12.13 -11.36 10.67
CA LEU A 35 13.38 -11.76 10.03
C LEU A 35 13.45 -11.34 8.56
N LEU A 36 12.33 -11.36 7.82
CA LEU A 36 12.28 -10.76 6.48
C LEU A 36 12.58 -9.24 6.53
N HIS A 37 12.11 -8.53 7.56
CA HIS A 37 12.43 -7.10 7.71
C HIS A 37 13.91 -6.86 7.95
N ALA A 38 14.56 -7.77 8.68
CA ALA A 38 15.98 -7.73 8.97
C ALA A 38 16.87 -8.28 7.84
N GLY A 39 16.30 -8.71 6.71
CA GLY A 39 17.05 -9.30 5.59
C GLY A 39 17.44 -10.78 5.77
N GLU A 40 17.09 -11.39 6.90
CA GLU A 40 17.41 -12.78 7.28
C GLU A 40 16.50 -13.79 6.57
N THR A 41 16.69 -13.87 5.26
CA THR A 41 15.75 -14.51 4.34
C THR A 41 15.62 -16.02 4.58
N THR A 42 16.72 -16.76 4.76
CA THR A 42 16.69 -18.23 4.89
C THR A 42 15.94 -18.71 6.13
N GLU A 43 16.19 -18.09 7.29
CA GLU A 43 15.53 -18.48 8.53
C GLU A 43 14.06 -18.05 8.54
N ALA A 44 13.75 -16.90 7.94
CA ALA A 44 12.38 -16.47 7.75
C ALA A 44 11.56 -17.50 6.96
N HIS A 45 12.07 -17.98 5.82
CA HIS A 45 11.42 -19.04 5.03
C HIS A 45 11.06 -20.26 5.89
N ARG A 46 12.03 -20.75 6.66
CA ARG A 46 11.87 -21.95 7.48
C ARG A 46 10.75 -21.80 8.51
N LEU A 47 10.65 -20.61 9.12
CA LEU A 47 9.60 -20.30 10.09
C LEU A 47 8.23 -20.15 9.43
N LEU A 48 8.16 -19.50 8.27
CA LEU A 48 6.92 -19.34 7.52
C LEU A 48 6.38 -20.69 7.01
N ASP A 49 7.24 -21.55 6.47
CA ASP A 49 6.86 -22.92 6.06
C ASP A 49 6.34 -23.74 7.27
N ARG A 50 6.98 -23.57 8.43
CA ARG A 50 6.51 -24.20 9.67
C ARG A 50 5.15 -23.68 10.10
N ALA A 51 4.88 -22.38 9.97
CA ALA A 51 3.57 -21.81 10.25
C ALA A 51 2.48 -22.39 9.32
N VAL A 52 2.78 -22.55 8.02
CA VAL A 52 1.88 -23.20 7.05
C VAL A 52 1.59 -24.65 7.43
N GLY A 53 2.62 -25.43 7.77
CA GLY A 53 2.46 -26.82 8.19
C GLY A 53 1.58 -26.93 9.43
N LEU A 54 1.87 -26.13 10.47
CA LEU A 54 1.08 -26.13 11.71
C LEU A 54 -0.37 -25.70 11.48
N ALA A 55 -0.62 -24.70 10.63
CA ALA A 55 -1.97 -24.26 10.30
C ALA A 55 -2.78 -25.33 9.57
N ARG A 56 -2.15 -26.07 8.65
CA ARG A 56 -2.79 -27.21 7.96
C ARG A 56 -3.07 -28.36 8.91
N ASP A 57 -2.12 -28.69 9.79
CA ASP A 57 -2.25 -29.79 10.75
C ASP A 57 -3.33 -29.55 11.81
N LEU A 58 -3.51 -28.29 12.23
CA LEU A 58 -4.55 -27.90 13.19
C LEU A 58 -5.94 -27.87 12.59
N ASP A 59 -6.05 -27.70 11.27
CA ASP A 59 -7.32 -27.59 10.53
C ASP A 59 -8.27 -26.50 11.05
N GLU A 60 -7.71 -25.44 11.65
CA GLU A 60 -8.45 -24.27 12.12
C GLU A 60 -8.63 -23.26 10.97
N PRO A 61 -9.86 -22.99 10.49
CA PRO A 61 -10.09 -22.12 9.33
C PRO A 61 -9.54 -20.70 9.51
N GLU A 62 -9.68 -20.11 10.70
CA GLU A 62 -9.21 -18.76 11.00
C GLU A 62 -7.68 -18.66 10.99
N LEU A 63 -6.99 -19.66 11.56
CA LEU A 63 -5.52 -19.70 11.56
C LEU A 63 -4.97 -19.89 10.14
N LEU A 64 -5.58 -20.79 9.36
CA LEU A 64 -5.17 -21.05 7.98
C LEU A 64 -5.31 -19.79 7.12
N ALA A 65 -6.41 -19.07 7.28
CA ALA A 65 -6.64 -17.83 6.55
C ALA A 65 -5.73 -16.69 7.02
N ARG A 66 -5.41 -16.58 8.32
CA ARG A 66 -4.40 -15.64 8.82
C ARG A 66 -3.04 -15.88 8.20
N VAL A 67 -2.55 -17.13 8.19
CA VAL A 67 -1.27 -17.48 7.55
C VAL A 67 -1.30 -17.17 6.05
N ALA A 68 -2.38 -17.53 5.35
CA ALA A 68 -2.51 -17.29 3.91
C ALA A 68 -2.49 -15.80 3.54
N ILE A 69 -3.21 -14.96 4.29
CA ILE A 69 -3.23 -13.51 4.06
C ILE A 69 -1.87 -12.88 4.39
N THR A 70 -1.21 -13.29 5.48
CA THR A 70 0.13 -12.79 5.82
C THR A 70 1.13 -13.06 4.70
N LEU A 71 1.18 -14.30 4.20
CA LEU A 71 2.09 -14.67 3.11
C LEU A 71 1.79 -13.90 1.82
N TYR A 72 0.49 -13.71 1.51
CA TYR A 72 0.07 -12.93 0.35
C TYR A 72 0.54 -11.47 0.43
N ARG A 73 0.35 -10.80 1.59
CA ARG A 73 0.75 -9.39 1.79
C ARG A 73 2.25 -9.18 1.65
N ARG A 74 3.08 -10.16 2.03
CA ARG A 74 4.54 -10.01 2.07
C ARG A 74 5.24 -10.27 0.74
N GLY A 75 4.55 -10.81 -0.26
CA GLY A 75 5.15 -11.10 -1.59
C GLY A 75 6.35 -12.05 -1.54
N THR A 76 6.52 -12.79 -0.44
CA THR A 76 7.67 -13.64 -0.11
C THR A 76 7.03 -14.98 0.34
N LEU A 77 7.32 -16.17 -0.24
CA LEU A 77 8.60 -16.70 -0.74
C LEU A 77 8.44 -17.93 -1.67
N GLY A 78 9.38 -18.10 -2.62
CA GLY A 78 9.84 -19.37 -3.21
C GLY A 78 8.86 -20.20 -4.06
N SER A 79 7.57 -19.94 -3.94
CA SER A 79 6.51 -20.68 -4.58
C SER A 79 5.68 -19.68 -5.38
N GLY A 80 5.73 -19.81 -6.71
CA GLY A 80 5.19 -18.81 -7.64
C GLY A 80 3.71 -18.52 -7.43
N GLU A 81 3.19 -17.49 -8.09
CA GLU A 81 1.78 -17.03 -8.04
C GLU A 81 0.74 -18.16 -7.93
N ALA A 82 0.94 -19.27 -8.64
CA ALA A 82 0.12 -20.47 -8.57
C ALA A 82 -0.01 -21.10 -7.16
N PHE A 83 1.05 -21.10 -6.34
CA PHE A 83 0.99 -21.55 -4.95
C PHE A 83 0.10 -20.64 -4.12
N MET A 84 0.25 -19.32 -4.24
CA MET A 84 -0.53 -18.36 -3.46
C MET A 84 -2.02 -18.44 -3.81
N VAL A 85 -2.36 -18.52 -5.10
CA VAL A 85 -3.75 -18.74 -5.53
C VAL A 85 -4.32 -20.01 -4.92
N ARG A 86 -3.57 -21.13 -4.97
CA ARG A 86 -4.01 -22.40 -4.41
C ARG A 86 -4.17 -22.36 -2.89
N PHE A 87 -3.24 -21.74 -2.18
CA PHE A 87 -3.26 -21.67 -0.72
C PHE A 87 -4.36 -20.74 -0.20
N LEU A 88 -4.53 -19.56 -0.82
CA LEU A 88 -5.67 -18.68 -0.55
C LEU A 88 -7.00 -19.36 -0.89
N GLY A 89 -7.08 -20.12 -1.99
CA GLY A 89 -8.26 -20.90 -2.34
C GLY A 89 -8.60 -22.00 -1.32
N GLU A 90 -7.58 -22.69 -0.78
CA GLU A 90 -7.73 -23.66 0.31
C GLU A 90 -8.32 -23.00 1.56
N ALA A 91 -7.72 -21.91 2.02
CA ALA A 91 -8.21 -21.15 3.17
C ALA A 91 -9.64 -20.63 2.93
N HIS A 92 -9.92 -20.09 1.74
CA HIS A 92 -11.23 -19.56 1.39
C HIS A 92 -12.32 -20.63 1.47
N ARG A 93 -12.08 -21.83 0.92
CA ARG A 93 -13.03 -22.95 1.00
C ARG A 93 -13.32 -23.33 2.44
N LYS A 94 -12.30 -23.40 3.30
CA LYS A 94 -12.49 -23.77 4.72
C LYS A 94 -13.25 -22.72 5.51
N VAL A 95 -13.00 -21.43 5.27
CA VAL A 95 -13.67 -20.33 5.97
C VAL A 95 -15.12 -20.14 5.50
N THR A 96 -15.39 -20.27 4.20
CA THR A 96 -16.71 -19.93 3.62
C THR A 96 -17.60 -21.14 3.35
N GLY A 97 -17.05 -22.35 3.32
CA GLY A 97 -17.76 -23.57 2.92
C GLY A 97 -18.18 -23.61 1.44
N LYS A 98 -17.70 -22.68 0.60
CA LYS A 98 -18.05 -22.58 -0.82
C LYS A 98 -16.99 -23.23 -1.71
N ASP A 99 -17.40 -24.20 -2.52
CA ASP A 99 -16.57 -24.81 -3.57
C ASP A 99 -16.59 -24.00 -4.89
N GLY A 100 -15.59 -24.23 -5.76
CA GLY A 100 -15.61 -23.75 -7.15
C GLY A 100 -15.00 -22.37 -7.42
N GLN A 101 -14.10 -21.87 -6.56
CA GLN A 101 -13.43 -20.57 -6.75
C GLN A 101 -12.08 -20.64 -7.49
N ASP A 102 -11.81 -21.71 -8.24
CA ASP A 102 -10.52 -21.92 -8.92
C ASP A 102 -10.21 -20.88 -10.02
N SER A 103 -11.18 -20.05 -10.39
CA SER A 103 -11.04 -18.96 -11.36
C SER A 103 -10.78 -17.58 -10.74
N LEU A 104 -10.77 -17.44 -9.40
CA LEU A 104 -10.53 -16.15 -8.76
C LEU A 104 -9.04 -15.83 -8.67
N SER A 105 -8.71 -14.54 -8.82
CA SER A 105 -7.35 -14.06 -8.59
C SER A 105 -6.97 -14.16 -7.10
N ALA A 106 -5.66 -14.23 -6.82
CA ALA A 106 -5.14 -14.18 -5.45
C ALA A 106 -5.65 -12.94 -4.69
N ASP A 107 -5.67 -11.78 -5.33
CA ASP A 107 -6.21 -10.53 -4.78
C ASP A 107 -7.66 -10.67 -4.33
N ARG A 108 -8.49 -11.30 -5.16
CA ARG A 108 -9.91 -11.46 -4.86
C ARG A 108 -10.12 -12.43 -3.70
N LEU A 109 -9.39 -13.54 -3.68
CA LEU A 109 -9.43 -14.53 -2.61
C LEU A 109 -8.99 -13.93 -1.27
N ALA A 110 -7.90 -13.16 -1.26
CA ALA A 110 -7.40 -12.48 -0.06
C ALA A 110 -8.41 -11.46 0.48
N GLN A 111 -9.07 -10.69 -0.41
CA GLN A 111 -10.14 -9.76 -0.02
C GLN A 111 -11.35 -10.47 0.59
N GLU A 112 -11.85 -11.52 -0.05
CA GLU A 112 -13.00 -12.26 0.46
C GLU A 112 -12.68 -12.92 1.81
N LEU A 113 -11.49 -13.50 1.97
CA LEU A 113 -11.02 -14.04 3.24
C LEU A 113 -10.95 -12.98 4.35
N ALA A 114 -10.33 -11.83 4.08
CA ALA A 114 -10.23 -10.75 5.06
C ALA A 114 -11.61 -10.27 5.54
N ILE A 115 -12.59 -10.17 4.62
CA ILE A 115 -13.98 -9.80 4.96
C ILE A 115 -14.62 -10.84 5.89
N HIS A 116 -14.51 -12.13 5.58
CA HIS A 116 -15.15 -13.18 6.37
C HIS A 116 -14.53 -13.30 7.76
N ILE A 117 -13.20 -13.28 7.89
CA ILE A 117 -12.54 -13.36 9.19
C ILE A 117 -12.86 -12.12 10.04
N MET A 118 -12.90 -10.93 9.42
CA MET A 118 -13.29 -9.69 10.11
C MET A 118 -14.72 -9.80 10.67
N ALA A 119 -15.67 -10.33 9.90
CA ALA A 119 -17.05 -10.55 10.37
C ALA A 119 -17.10 -11.54 11.54
N LEU A 120 -16.40 -12.68 11.44
CA LEU A 120 -16.33 -13.67 12.52
C LEU A 120 -15.68 -13.10 13.79
N ALA A 121 -14.61 -12.31 13.65
CA ALA A 121 -13.90 -11.72 14.79
C ALA A 121 -14.74 -10.66 15.53
N ARG A 122 -15.58 -9.90 14.80
CA ARG A 122 -16.53 -8.94 15.42
C ARG A 122 -17.54 -9.63 16.33
N ASP A 123 -18.02 -10.81 15.95
CA ASP A 123 -18.99 -11.58 16.73
C ASP A 123 -18.35 -12.36 17.88
N GLY A 124 -17.08 -12.76 17.73
CA GLY A 124 -16.37 -13.69 18.63
C GLY A 124 -15.63 -13.08 19.82
N SER A 125 -15.57 -11.75 19.97
CA SER A 125 -14.71 -11.07 20.98
C SER A 125 -13.22 -11.41 20.89
N ASP A 126 -12.70 -11.79 19.70
CA ASP A 126 -11.27 -12.00 19.45
C ASP A 126 -10.65 -10.74 18.85
N ASP A 127 -10.15 -9.86 19.73
CA ASP A 127 -9.55 -8.59 19.34
C ASP A 127 -8.26 -8.74 18.53
N GLU A 128 -7.52 -9.85 18.69
CA GLU A 128 -6.30 -10.10 17.94
C GLU A 128 -6.64 -10.49 16.49
N ALA A 129 -7.63 -11.37 16.32
CA ALA A 129 -8.15 -11.72 15.00
C ALA A 129 -8.80 -10.52 14.31
N LEU A 130 -9.51 -9.67 15.06
CA LEU A 130 -10.11 -8.46 14.53
C LEU A 130 -9.04 -7.46 14.08
N ALA A 131 -8.01 -7.23 14.90
CA ALA A 131 -6.91 -6.33 14.57
C ALA A 131 -6.17 -6.76 13.30
N PHE A 132 -5.85 -8.06 13.20
CA PHE A 132 -5.23 -8.64 12.00
C PHE A 132 -6.11 -8.44 10.76
N SER A 133 -7.41 -8.73 10.87
CA SER A 133 -8.33 -8.71 9.74
C SER A 133 -8.61 -7.30 9.24
N LEU A 134 -8.70 -6.32 10.14
CA LEU A 134 -8.83 -4.90 9.79
C LEU A 134 -7.60 -4.42 9.01
N TRP A 135 -6.40 -4.76 9.48
CA TRP A 135 -5.15 -4.47 8.80
C TRP A 135 -5.08 -5.11 7.41
N ALA A 136 -5.38 -6.40 7.33
CA ALA A 136 -5.43 -7.13 6.08
C ALA A 136 -6.43 -6.51 5.09
N ARG A 137 -7.62 -6.14 5.57
CA ARG A 137 -8.63 -5.49 4.73
C ARG A 137 -8.12 -4.15 4.24
N HIS A 138 -7.60 -3.31 5.13
CA HIS A 138 -7.05 -1.98 4.78
C HIS A 138 -6.02 -2.07 3.66
N ASP A 139 -5.05 -2.97 3.77
CA ASP A 139 -4.03 -3.16 2.74
C ASP A 139 -4.62 -3.70 1.43
N SER A 140 -5.53 -4.67 1.53
CA SER A 140 -6.12 -5.30 0.34
C SER A 140 -7.01 -4.37 -0.49
N VAL A 141 -7.61 -3.34 0.14
CA VAL A 141 -8.47 -2.39 -0.56
C VAL A 141 -7.73 -1.20 -1.11
N TRP A 142 -6.50 -0.95 -0.63
CA TRP A 142 -5.72 0.22 -1.01
C TRP A 142 -5.74 0.44 -2.53
N GLY A 143 -5.96 1.69 -2.94
CA GLY A 143 -6.13 2.09 -4.32
C GLY A 143 -7.13 3.24 -4.43
N LEU A 144 -7.02 4.02 -5.50
CA LEU A 144 -7.90 5.15 -5.75
C LEU A 144 -9.37 4.71 -5.72
N GLY A 145 -10.23 5.50 -5.09
CA GLY A 145 -11.66 5.19 -4.89
C GLY A 145 -11.99 4.33 -3.67
N SER A 146 -10.98 3.85 -2.92
CA SER A 146 -11.20 3.11 -1.65
C SER A 146 -11.12 3.98 -0.39
N ALA A 147 -10.81 5.27 -0.52
CA ALA A 147 -10.49 6.13 0.63
C ALA A 147 -11.60 6.20 1.69
N VAL A 148 -12.88 6.21 1.29
CA VAL A 148 -14.02 6.20 2.24
C VAL A 148 -14.02 4.90 3.07
N GLU A 149 -13.82 3.75 2.44
CA GLU A 149 -13.75 2.46 3.14
C GLU A 149 -12.52 2.43 4.07
N ARG A 150 -11.37 2.89 3.60
CA ARG A 150 -10.14 2.97 4.42
C ARG A 150 -10.30 3.91 5.61
N LEU A 151 -11.06 4.99 5.47
CA LEU A 151 -11.36 5.90 6.58
C LEU A 151 -12.14 5.17 7.70
N GLY A 152 -13.15 4.38 7.34
CA GLY A 152 -13.89 3.56 8.30
C GLY A 152 -13.03 2.47 8.94
N LEU A 153 -12.17 1.81 8.17
CA LEU A 153 -11.24 0.80 8.69
C LEU A 153 -10.26 1.40 9.70
N THR A 154 -9.66 2.55 9.38
CA THR A 154 -8.72 3.22 10.30
C THR A 154 -9.40 3.70 11.59
N ASP A 155 -10.67 4.12 11.54
CA ASP A 155 -11.44 4.45 12.75
C ASP A 155 -11.63 3.24 13.67
N GLU A 156 -12.05 2.10 13.11
CA GLU A 156 -12.22 0.86 13.88
C GLU A 156 -10.87 0.34 14.40
N MET A 157 -9.81 0.43 13.60
CA MET A 157 -8.46 0.07 14.02
C MET A 157 -7.99 0.89 15.21
N ALA A 158 -8.25 2.20 15.22
CA ALA A 158 -7.90 3.06 16.33
C ALA A 158 -8.71 2.72 17.60
N VAL A 159 -9.97 2.33 17.47
CA VAL A 159 -10.81 1.88 18.60
C VAL A 159 -10.28 0.57 19.18
N VAL A 160 -9.99 -0.42 18.33
CA VAL A 160 -9.43 -1.72 18.76
C VAL A 160 -8.05 -1.53 19.38
N GLY A 161 -7.19 -0.72 18.76
CA GLY A 161 -5.86 -0.38 19.29
C GLY A 161 -5.91 0.19 20.71
N ARG A 162 -6.81 1.16 20.96
CA ARG A 162 -7.01 1.72 22.31
C ARG A 162 -7.53 0.71 23.31
N ARG A 163 -8.54 -0.10 22.93
CA ARG A 163 -9.13 -1.11 23.82
C ARG A 163 -8.12 -2.18 24.22
N THR A 164 -7.26 -2.58 23.30
CA THR A 164 -6.22 -3.61 23.49
C THR A 164 -4.88 -3.07 24.00
N GLN A 165 -4.76 -1.75 24.15
CA GLN A 165 -3.49 -1.06 24.44
C GLN A 165 -2.39 -1.37 23.41
N ASN A 166 -2.78 -1.63 22.16
CA ASN A 166 -1.86 -1.85 21.05
C ASN A 166 -1.49 -0.51 20.40
N LEU A 167 -0.39 0.08 20.90
CA LEU A 167 0.12 1.37 20.45
C LEU A 167 0.54 1.37 18.97
N ASP A 168 1.06 0.25 18.45
CA ASP A 168 1.48 0.17 17.05
C ASP A 168 0.27 0.27 16.10
N MET A 169 -0.81 -0.42 16.45
CA MET A 169 -2.06 -0.36 15.70
C MET A 169 -2.67 1.03 15.75
N GLU A 170 -2.67 1.68 16.92
CA GLU A 170 -3.20 3.04 17.07
C GLU A 170 -2.39 4.07 16.25
N LEU A 171 -1.05 4.01 16.30
CA LEU A 171 -0.19 4.91 15.55
C LEU A 171 -0.30 4.69 14.04
N HIS A 172 -0.33 3.43 13.59
CA HIS A 172 -0.51 3.12 12.19
C HIS A 172 -1.88 3.59 11.67
N ALA A 173 -2.95 3.32 12.40
CA ALA A 173 -4.29 3.78 12.03
C ALA A 173 -4.34 5.31 11.92
N THR A 174 -3.68 6.01 12.84
CA THR A 174 -3.62 7.48 12.86
C THR A 174 -2.85 8.02 11.65
N SER A 175 -1.74 7.37 11.25
CA SER A 175 -0.98 7.72 10.03
C SER A 175 -1.80 7.45 8.77
N MET A 176 -2.35 6.24 8.57
CA MET A 176 -3.12 5.94 7.35
C MET A 176 -4.41 6.77 7.21
N ARG A 177 -4.99 7.21 8.33
CA ARG A 177 -6.17 8.06 8.32
C ARG A 177 -5.91 9.43 7.65
N TRP A 178 -4.76 10.07 7.87
CA TRP A 178 -4.49 11.35 7.21
C TRP A 178 -4.39 11.16 5.69
N VAL A 179 -3.85 10.03 5.23
CA VAL A 179 -3.74 9.74 3.79
C VAL A 179 -5.13 9.59 3.16
N ALA A 180 -6.04 8.86 3.80
CA ALA A 180 -7.41 8.71 3.31
C ALA A 180 -8.17 10.04 3.26
N LEU A 181 -8.00 10.91 4.27
CA LEU A 181 -8.58 12.25 4.28
C LEU A 181 -8.02 13.12 3.13
N LEU A 182 -6.71 13.07 2.90
CA LEU A 182 -6.08 13.79 1.79
C LEU A 182 -6.60 13.31 0.43
N GLU A 183 -6.72 11.99 0.25
CA GLU A 183 -7.26 11.40 -1.00
C GLU A 183 -8.69 11.89 -1.30
N LEU A 184 -9.49 12.12 -0.26
CA LEU A 184 -10.85 12.66 -0.36
C LEU A 184 -10.91 14.19 -0.51
N GLY A 185 -9.78 14.89 -0.53
CA GLY A 185 -9.76 16.35 -0.56
C GLY A 185 -10.26 17.01 0.73
N ASP A 186 -10.25 16.27 1.85
CA ASP A 186 -10.72 16.76 3.15
C ASP A 186 -9.61 17.54 3.89
N PRO A 187 -9.79 18.83 4.19
CA PRO A 187 -8.78 19.64 4.89
C PRO A 187 -8.48 19.15 6.31
N ALA A 188 -9.32 18.32 6.92
CA ALA A 188 -9.06 17.72 8.23
C ALA A 188 -7.81 16.82 8.25
N PHE A 189 -7.30 16.41 7.08
CA PHE A 189 -6.07 15.61 6.98
C PHE A 189 -4.90 16.25 7.74
N ILE A 190 -4.78 17.58 7.76
CA ILE A 190 -3.63 18.25 8.37
C ILE A 190 -3.66 18.15 9.90
N ASP A 191 -4.84 18.22 10.50
CA ASP A 191 -5.01 18.09 11.95
C ASP A 191 -4.85 16.64 12.39
N GLN A 192 -5.29 15.69 11.55
CA GLN A 192 -5.02 14.28 11.72
C GLN A 192 -3.51 13.97 11.65
N TYR A 193 -2.81 14.48 10.64
CA TYR A 193 -1.35 14.37 10.51
C TYR A 193 -0.63 14.92 11.75
N ARG A 194 -1.00 16.12 12.22
CA ARG A 194 -0.43 16.69 13.45
C ARG A 194 -0.71 15.84 14.69
N THR A 195 -1.86 15.16 14.73
CA THR A 195 -2.20 14.22 15.82
C THR A 195 -1.32 12.99 15.79
N TYR A 196 -1.08 12.43 14.60
CA TYR A 196 -0.11 11.34 14.41
C TYR A 196 1.29 11.73 14.88
N ILE A 197 1.82 12.87 14.40
CA ILE A 197 3.17 13.33 14.77
C ILE A 197 3.33 13.44 16.30
N ARG A 198 2.40 14.11 16.98
CA ARG A 198 2.43 14.22 18.46
C ARG A 198 2.37 12.87 19.17
N ALA A 199 1.61 11.92 18.63
CA ALA A 199 1.50 10.59 19.20
C ALA A 199 2.80 9.78 18.99
N ALA A 200 3.40 9.89 17.80
CA ALA A 200 4.66 9.23 17.48
C ALA A 200 5.82 9.79 18.33
N GLU A 201 5.94 11.12 18.47
CA GLU A 201 6.95 11.77 19.31
C GLU A 201 6.88 11.31 20.76
N ARG A 202 5.67 11.20 21.31
CA ARG A 202 5.43 10.72 22.69
C ARG A 202 5.75 9.24 22.88
N SER A 203 5.77 8.44 21.82
CA SER A 203 5.99 7.01 21.94
C SER A 203 7.46 6.65 22.22
N GLU A 204 8.39 7.57 21.86
CA GLU A 204 9.85 7.36 21.91
C GLU A 204 10.33 6.07 21.21
N LEU A 205 9.51 5.46 20.35
CA LEU A 205 9.82 4.21 19.67
C LEU A 205 10.61 4.48 18.39
N PRO A 206 11.88 4.01 18.28
CA PRO A 206 12.74 4.30 17.13
C PRO A 206 12.14 3.86 15.79
N ARG A 207 11.32 2.80 15.78
CA ARG A 207 10.68 2.29 14.56
C ARG A 207 9.71 3.27 13.88
N PHE A 208 9.17 4.27 14.60
CA PHE A 208 8.29 5.29 14.01
C PHE A 208 9.03 6.52 13.47
N ALA A 209 10.32 6.69 13.81
CA ALA A 209 11.11 7.83 13.33
C ALA A 209 11.15 7.90 11.80
N LEU A 210 11.27 6.73 11.15
CA LEU A 210 11.22 6.62 9.69
C LEU A 210 9.88 7.10 9.12
N ALA A 211 8.77 6.58 9.64
CA ALA A 211 7.43 6.93 9.14
C ALA A 211 7.12 8.42 9.35
N VAL A 212 7.57 8.99 10.48
CA VAL A 212 7.49 10.43 10.76
C VAL A 212 8.29 11.24 9.73
N ALA A 213 9.52 10.81 9.40
CA ALA A 213 10.35 11.50 8.42
C ALA A 213 9.74 11.43 7.00
N VAL A 214 9.21 10.26 6.62
CA VAL A 214 8.52 10.07 5.33
C VAL A 214 7.31 10.99 5.23
N ASP A 215 6.37 10.91 6.19
CA ASP A 215 5.16 11.73 6.19
C ASP A 215 5.49 13.23 6.28
N GLY A 216 6.51 13.61 7.06
CA GLY A 216 7.03 14.97 7.13
C GLY A 216 7.52 15.49 5.78
N SER A 217 8.30 14.70 5.06
CA SER A 217 8.80 15.08 3.73
C SER A 217 7.66 15.25 2.73
N LEU A 218 6.63 14.40 2.79
CA LEU A 218 5.46 14.43 1.91
C LEU A 218 4.61 15.67 2.16
N ILE A 219 4.26 15.94 3.41
CA ILE A 219 3.46 17.10 3.78
C ILE A 219 4.20 18.42 3.52
N ALA A 220 5.50 18.48 3.79
CA ALA A 220 6.32 19.64 3.44
C ALA A 220 6.36 19.86 1.91
N SER A 221 6.54 18.80 1.12
CA SER A 221 6.52 18.86 -0.35
C SER A 221 5.17 19.33 -0.89
N LEU A 222 4.07 18.76 -0.38
CA LEU A 222 2.71 19.14 -0.72
C LEU A 222 2.48 20.64 -0.49
N GLN A 223 2.97 21.17 0.63
CA GLN A 223 2.80 22.57 1.03
C GLN A 223 3.81 23.52 0.36
N GLY A 224 4.68 23.01 -0.51
CA GLY A 224 5.72 23.78 -1.20
C GLY A 224 6.87 24.21 -0.29
N ARG A 225 7.01 23.64 0.91
CA ARG A 225 8.14 23.84 1.83
C ARG A 225 9.29 22.90 1.45
N PHE A 226 9.82 23.11 0.25
CA PHE A 226 10.77 22.17 -0.36
C PHE A 226 12.11 22.04 0.37
N THR A 227 12.55 23.06 1.10
CA THR A 227 13.76 22.98 1.95
C THR A 227 13.52 22.00 3.10
N GLU A 228 12.44 22.18 3.86
CA GLU A 228 12.07 21.27 4.95
C GLU A 228 11.88 19.83 4.44
N ALA A 229 11.26 19.67 3.27
CA ALA A 229 11.11 18.36 2.64
C ALA A 229 12.45 17.72 2.31
N ALA A 230 13.40 18.48 1.74
CA ALA A 230 14.73 17.97 1.41
C ALA A 230 15.52 17.61 2.67
N ASP A 231 15.47 18.46 3.70
CA ASP A 231 16.16 18.23 4.96
C ASP A 231 15.67 16.92 5.62
N ALA A 232 14.36 16.68 5.63
CA ALA A 232 13.75 15.45 6.13
C ALA A 232 14.26 14.20 5.39
N LEU A 233 14.46 14.28 4.07
CA LEU A 233 14.99 13.17 3.27
C LEU A 233 16.50 12.94 3.48
N THR A 234 17.25 13.96 3.88
CA THR A 234 18.69 13.84 4.17
C THR A 234 19.01 13.50 5.63
N GLY A 235 18.04 13.59 6.54
CA GLY A 235 18.23 13.28 7.96
C GLY A 235 18.52 11.80 8.22
N GLU A 236 19.03 11.47 9.41
CA GLU A 236 19.53 10.12 9.76
C GLU A 236 18.56 8.97 9.45
N ALA A 237 17.24 9.19 9.56
CA ALA A 237 16.22 8.18 9.29
C ALA A 237 16.04 7.85 7.79
N LEU A 238 16.37 8.77 6.89
CA LEU A 238 16.14 8.66 5.45
C LEU A 238 17.39 8.91 4.59
N GLY A 239 18.50 9.32 5.20
CA GLY A 239 19.73 9.69 4.54
C GLY A 239 20.33 8.54 3.72
N MET A 240 21.06 8.89 2.65
CA MET A 240 21.72 7.95 1.75
C MET A 240 22.94 7.24 2.37
N GLU A 241 23.41 7.70 3.54
CA GLU A 241 24.60 7.21 4.25
C GLU A 241 24.26 6.30 5.45
N GLY A 242 22.98 6.11 5.78
CA GLY A 242 22.55 5.21 6.86
C GLY A 242 22.71 3.74 6.48
N GLU A 243 23.21 2.92 7.41
CA GLU A 243 23.42 1.47 7.25
C GLU A 243 22.20 0.76 6.64
N ASP A 244 22.46 0.07 5.52
CA ASP A 244 21.70 -0.99 4.83
C ASP A 244 20.28 -1.29 5.31
N HIS A 245 19.36 -0.34 5.21
CA HIS A 245 17.93 -0.65 5.19
C HIS A 245 17.51 -0.99 3.76
N GLU A 246 17.95 -2.15 3.32
CA GLU A 246 17.70 -2.72 2.00
C GLU A 246 16.19 -2.72 1.63
N ALA A 247 15.33 -2.82 2.64
CA ALA A 247 13.86 -2.81 2.54
C ALA A 247 13.23 -1.45 2.15
N ILE A 248 13.91 -0.32 2.38
CA ILE A 248 13.36 1.03 2.17
C ILE A 248 14.03 1.74 0.97
N GLY A 249 15.08 1.14 0.41
CA GLY A 249 15.88 1.73 -0.68
C GLY A 249 15.04 2.28 -1.84
N PHE A 250 14.05 1.51 -2.31
CA PHE A 250 13.19 1.96 -3.41
C PHE A 250 12.30 3.15 -3.01
N MET A 251 11.78 3.16 -1.78
CA MET A 251 10.90 4.22 -1.29
C MET A 251 11.67 5.54 -1.14
N ARG A 252 12.89 5.47 -0.63
CA ARG A 252 13.79 6.63 -0.57
C ARG A 252 14.06 7.20 -1.96
N CYS A 253 14.40 6.36 -2.93
CA CYS A 253 14.53 6.81 -4.33
C CYS A 253 13.24 7.45 -4.85
N HIS A 254 12.08 6.89 -4.53
CA HIS A 254 10.79 7.44 -4.93
C HIS A 254 10.57 8.86 -4.38
N LEU A 255 10.78 9.05 -3.07
CA LEU A 255 10.55 10.34 -2.40
C LEU A 255 11.48 11.43 -2.96
N HIS A 256 12.77 11.11 -3.17
CA HIS A 256 13.70 12.03 -3.81
C HIS A 256 13.30 12.37 -5.25
N TRP A 257 12.92 11.35 -6.03
CA TRP A 257 12.45 11.53 -7.40
C TRP A 257 11.21 12.44 -7.45
N SER A 258 10.20 12.16 -6.64
CA SER A 258 8.93 12.91 -6.59
C SER A 258 9.17 14.37 -6.18
N LEU A 259 10.01 14.62 -5.18
CA LEU A 259 10.40 15.98 -4.79
C LEU A 259 11.12 16.74 -5.91
N HIS A 260 12.06 16.09 -6.62
CA HIS A 260 12.75 16.73 -7.74
C HIS A 260 11.81 17.03 -8.90
N LEU A 261 10.90 16.10 -9.22
CA LEU A 261 9.91 16.27 -10.27
C LEU A 261 8.97 17.44 -9.96
N LEU A 262 8.46 17.52 -8.72
CA LEU A 262 7.56 18.58 -8.27
C LEU A 262 8.21 19.98 -8.33
N ARG A 263 9.55 20.05 -8.18
CA ARG A 263 10.35 21.28 -8.30
C ARG A 263 10.74 21.62 -9.74
N GLY A 264 10.43 20.77 -10.72
CA GLY A 264 10.94 20.90 -12.09
C GLY A 264 12.45 20.70 -12.22
N HIS A 265 13.09 20.04 -11.24
CA HIS A 265 14.52 19.75 -11.25
C HIS A 265 14.82 18.45 -12.01
N PHE A 266 14.48 18.41 -13.30
CA PHE A 266 14.50 17.16 -14.10
C PHE A 266 15.87 16.49 -14.16
N ALA A 267 16.95 17.26 -14.33
CA ALA A 267 18.32 16.70 -14.31
C ALA A 267 18.69 16.03 -12.98
N ALA A 268 18.09 16.47 -11.85
CA ALA A 268 18.26 15.80 -10.56
C ALA A 268 17.38 14.54 -10.47
N ALA A 269 16.15 14.59 -10.97
CA ALA A 269 15.27 13.43 -11.06
C ALA A 269 15.91 12.31 -11.92
N GLU A 270 16.53 12.63 -13.05
CA GLU A 270 17.25 11.68 -13.91
C GLU A 270 18.44 11.01 -13.21
N LYS A 271 19.16 11.75 -12.34
CA LYS A 271 20.20 11.15 -11.50
C LYS A 271 19.62 10.13 -10.52
N VAL A 272 18.42 10.37 -10.00
CA VAL A 272 17.72 9.38 -9.17
C VAL A 272 17.29 8.17 -10.01
N LEU A 273 16.82 8.37 -11.26
CA LEU A 273 16.47 7.25 -12.15
C LEU A 273 17.65 6.29 -12.36
N ALA A 274 18.88 6.82 -12.47
CA ALA A 274 20.09 5.99 -12.61
C ALA A 274 20.38 5.09 -11.40
N THR A 275 19.80 5.36 -10.22
CA THR A 275 20.00 4.55 -9.00
C THR A 275 18.92 3.48 -8.80
N LEU A 276 17.82 3.52 -9.56
CA LEU A 276 16.68 2.60 -9.41
C LEU A 276 17.05 1.11 -9.48
N PRO A 277 17.98 0.65 -10.35
CA PRO A 277 18.38 -0.75 -10.37
C PRO A 277 19.03 -1.20 -9.04
N GLY A 278 19.91 -0.37 -8.48
CA GLY A 278 20.56 -0.65 -7.20
C GLY A 278 19.59 -0.60 -6.02
N ALA A 279 18.56 0.26 -6.10
CA ALA A 279 17.49 0.35 -5.12
C ALA A 279 16.39 -0.71 -5.31
N ARG A 280 16.49 -1.58 -6.33
CA ARG A 280 15.47 -2.56 -6.73
C ARG A 280 14.06 -1.96 -6.83
N TYR A 281 13.95 -0.82 -7.48
CA TYR A 281 12.65 -0.19 -7.69
C TYR A 281 11.72 -1.11 -8.52
N PRO A 282 10.45 -1.34 -8.11
CA PRO A 282 9.61 -2.35 -8.76
C PRO A 282 9.28 -2.08 -10.24
N TYR A 283 9.07 -0.81 -10.60
CA TYR A 283 8.61 -0.42 -11.94
C TYR A 283 9.40 0.78 -12.47
N PRO A 284 10.70 0.64 -12.78
CA PRO A 284 11.55 1.77 -13.15
C PRO A 284 11.08 2.48 -14.42
N GLY A 285 10.60 1.71 -15.42
CA GLY A 285 10.05 2.27 -16.66
C GLY A 285 8.84 3.21 -16.46
N LEU A 286 8.07 3.04 -15.37
CA LEU A 286 6.98 3.96 -15.03
C LEU A 286 7.50 5.34 -14.61
N LEU A 287 8.57 5.39 -13.79
CA LEU A 287 9.19 6.65 -13.37
C LEU A 287 9.95 7.32 -14.52
N GLU A 288 10.63 6.53 -15.36
CA GLU A 288 11.29 7.02 -16.56
C GLU A 288 10.27 7.67 -17.51
N ALA A 289 9.15 6.99 -17.79
CA ALA A 289 8.09 7.51 -18.63
C ALA A 289 7.43 8.78 -18.05
N LEU A 290 7.14 8.81 -16.74
CA LEU A 290 6.60 10.00 -16.08
C LEU A 290 7.57 11.18 -16.15
N THR A 291 8.87 10.93 -15.97
CA THR A 291 9.91 11.97 -16.05
C THR A 291 10.03 12.53 -17.46
N ALA A 292 9.98 11.69 -18.49
CA ALA A 292 10.02 12.12 -19.88
C ALA A 292 8.77 12.94 -20.24
N VAL A 293 7.60 12.49 -19.81
CA VAL A 293 6.32 13.18 -20.03
C VAL A 293 6.29 14.56 -19.36
N GLU A 294 6.79 14.70 -18.13
CA GLU A 294 6.94 16.00 -17.47
C GLU A 294 7.89 16.96 -18.21
N GLN A 295 8.79 16.43 -19.02
CA GLN A 295 9.70 17.20 -19.89
C GLN A 295 9.13 17.42 -21.31
N GLY A 296 7.91 16.95 -21.59
CA GLY A 296 7.26 17.09 -22.90
C GLY A 296 7.55 15.95 -23.89
N ASP A 297 8.29 14.91 -23.49
CA ASP A 297 8.54 13.73 -24.34
C ASP A 297 7.56 12.60 -24.01
N ALA A 298 6.57 12.42 -24.89
CA ALA A 298 5.58 11.35 -24.77
C ALA A 298 6.07 9.98 -25.25
N ALA A 299 7.21 9.89 -25.94
CA ALA A 299 7.61 8.65 -26.62
C ALA A 299 7.84 7.45 -25.68
N PRO A 300 8.50 7.59 -24.51
CA PRO A 300 8.64 6.49 -23.55
C PRO A 300 7.29 6.02 -23.01
N ALA A 301 6.38 6.96 -22.73
CA ALA A 301 5.06 6.65 -22.20
C ALA A 301 4.17 5.95 -23.24
N LEU A 302 4.21 6.37 -24.51
CA LEU A 302 3.49 5.71 -25.59
C LEU A 302 3.94 4.25 -25.78
N ARG A 303 5.23 3.97 -25.68
CA ARG A 303 5.75 2.59 -25.71
C ARG A 303 5.18 1.77 -24.56
N LEU A 304 5.24 2.32 -23.34
CA LEU A 304 4.72 1.65 -22.15
C LEU A 304 3.20 1.40 -22.25
N ILE A 305 2.43 2.37 -22.75
CA ILE A 305 0.97 2.23 -23.00
C ILE A 305 0.67 1.14 -24.03
N ALA A 306 1.46 1.04 -25.10
CA ALA A 306 1.30 -0.02 -26.09
C ALA A 306 1.59 -1.41 -25.49
N GLU A 307 2.67 -1.55 -24.71
CA GLU A 307 3.06 -2.80 -24.05
C GLU A 307 2.02 -3.31 -23.04
N GLN A 308 1.26 -2.40 -22.44
CA GLN A 308 0.24 -2.70 -21.44
C GLN A 308 -1.19 -2.78 -22.01
N SER A 309 -1.37 -2.63 -23.32
CA SER A 309 -2.69 -2.46 -23.95
C SER A 309 -3.67 -3.62 -23.73
N ASP A 310 -3.18 -4.86 -23.61
CA ASP A 310 -4.01 -6.05 -23.41
C ASP A 310 -4.33 -6.35 -21.92
N ARG A 311 -3.85 -5.52 -20.98
CA ARG A 311 -4.03 -5.75 -19.55
C ARG A 311 -5.11 -4.85 -18.98
N ALA A 312 -6.11 -5.47 -18.34
CA ALA A 312 -7.17 -4.75 -17.62
C ALA A 312 -6.63 -3.94 -16.41
N SER A 313 -5.56 -4.42 -15.76
CA SER A 313 -4.88 -3.73 -14.67
C SER A 313 -3.36 -3.88 -14.84
N PRO A 314 -2.68 -2.91 -15.48
CA PRO A 314 -1.26 -3.05 -15.82
C PRO A 314 -0.30 -3.00 -14.62
N TYR A 315 -0.77 -2.44 -13.49
CA TYR A 315 0.00 -2.32 -12.26
C TYR A 315 -0.81 -2.76 -11.03
N PRO A 316 -0.14 -3.13 -9.92
CA PRO A 316 -0.81 -3.32 -8.64
C PRO A 316 -1.53 -2.05 -8.19
N ARG A 317 -2.56 -2.21 -7.34
CA ARG A 317 -3.44 -1.10 -6.91
C ARG A 317 -2.68 0.08 -6.28
N GLY A 318 -1.58 -0.17 -5.58
CA GLY A 318 -0.74 0.88 -4.99
C GLY A 318 0.03 1.73 -6.01
N PHE A 319 0.23 1.24 -7.24
CA PHE A 319 0.90 1.94 -8.34
C PHE A 319 -0.05 2.41 -9.43
N MET A 320 -1.31 1.94 -9.43
CA MET A 320 -2.30 2.32 -10.42
C MET A 320 -2.51 3.85 -10.53
N PRO A 321 -2.51 4.65 -9.44
CA PRO A 321 -2.73 6.08 -9.58
C PRO A 321 -1.56 6.81 -10.28
N LEU A 322 -0.31 6.36 -10.12
CA LEU A 322 0.84 6.81 -10.93
C LEU A 322 0.64 6.51 -12.41
N TRP A 323 0.09 5.33 -12.74
CA TRP A 323 -0.25 4.96 -14.10
C TRP A 323 -1.34 5.85 -14.70
N LEU A 324 -2.41 6.13 -13.95
CA LEU A 324 -3.49 7.01 -14.40
C LEU A 324 -2.99 8.43 -14.66
N ARG A 325 -2.09 8.95 -13.81
CA ARG A 325 -1.39 10.20 -14.05
C ARG A 325 -0.56 10.16 -15.34
N LEU A 326 0.25 9.11 -15.55
CA LEU A 326 1.02 8.96 -16.79
C LEU A 326 0.11 8.97 -18.02
N LEU A 327 -0.99 8.22 -17.98
CA LEU A 327 -1.95 8.11 -19.07
C LEU A 327 -2.55 9.47 -19.42
N ALA A 328 -3.02 10.22 -18.42
CA ALA A 328 -3.63 11.53 -18.64
C ALA A 328 -2.63 12.57 -19.17
N GLN A 329 -1.41 12.59 -18.63
CA GLN A 329 -0.37 13.50 -19.10
C GLN A 329 0.05 13.17 -20.54
N THR A 330 0.20 11.88 -20.87
CA THR A 330 0.55 11.43 -22.22
C THR A 330 -0.56 11.78 -23.21
N ALA A 331 -1.82 11.53 -22.85
CA ALA A 331 -2.98 11.90 -23.66
C ALA A 331 -3.04 13.42 -23.90
N THR A 332 -2.76 14.22 -22.87
CA THR A 332 -2.72 15.69 -22.98
C THR A 332 -1.64 16.17 -23.94
N ILE A 333 -0.40 15.68 -23.80
CA ILE A 333 0.74 16.11 -24.63
C ILE A 333 0.56 15.70 -26.10
N THR A 334 0.03 14.50 -26.33
CA THR A 334 -0.12 13.96 -27.70
C THR A 334 -1.35 14.49 -28.41
N GLY A 335 -2.40 14.90 -27.68
CA GLY A 335 -3.70 15.25 -28.26
C GLY A 335 -4.40 14.07 -28.92
N ASP A 336 -3.97 12.83 -28.67
CA ASP A 336 -4.57 11.64 -29.26
C ASP A 336 -5.97 11.43 -28.67
N ARG A 337 -6.99 11.57 -29.52
CA ARG A 337 -8.41 11.46 -29.12
C ARG A 337 -8.74 10.14 -28.43
N ARG A 338 -8.15 9.02 -28.85
CA ARG A 338 -8.41 7.72 -28.24
C ARG A 338 -7.80 7.64 -26.85
N LEU A 339 -6.58 8.17 -26.68
CA LEU A 339 -5.94 8.23 -25.37
C LEU A 339 -6.65 9.20 -24.42
N ILE A 340 -7.15 10.32 -24.93
CA ILE A 340 -7.95 11.28 -24.16
C ILE A 340 -9.21 10.60 -23.64
N THR A 341 -10.02 9.98 -24.51
CA THR A 341 -11.24 9.28 -24.09
C THR A 341 -10.93 8.17 -23.08
N ARG A 342 -9.88 7.37 -23.31
CA ARG A 342 -9.46 6.34 -22.35
C ARG A 342 -9.11 6.93 -20.99
N ALA A 343 -8.33 8.02 -20.96
CA ALA A 343 -7.92 8.68 -19.72
C ALA A 343 -9.13 9.28 -18.99
N GLU A 344 -10.08 9.88 -19.72
CA GLU A 344 -11.32 10.41 -19.17
C GLU A 344 -12.18 9.29 -18.55
N ASP A 345 -12.38 8.18 -19.26
CA ASP A 345 -13.16 7.02 -18.77
C ASP A 345 -12.60 6.46 -17.47
N GLU A 346 -11.26 6.37 -17.36
CA GLU A 346 -10.58 5.83 -16.18
C GLU A 346 -10.55 6.82 -15.00
N LEU A 347 -10.51 8.13 -15.25
CA LEU A 347 -10.38 9.15 -14.18
C LEU A 347 -11.72 9.71 -13.70
N THR A 348 -12.74 9.78 -14.56
CA THR A 348 -14.06 10.35 -14.23
C THR A 348 -14.69 9.76 -12.96
N PRO A 349 -14.60 8.43 -12.68
CA PRO A 349 -15.14 7.86 -11.45
C PRO A 349 -14.55 8.44 -10.16
N TYR A 350 -13.39 9.11 -10.24
CA TYR A 350 -12.64 9.65 -9.11
C TYR A 350 -12.64 11.18 -9.07
N THR A 351 -13.53 11.83 -9.81
CA THR A 351 -13.74 13.30 -9.79
C THR A 351 -13.84 13.81 -8.35
N GLY A 352 -13.15 14.91 -8.03
CA GLY A 352 -13.08 15.47 -6.67
C GLY A 352 -12.09 14.79 -5.71
N GLN A 353 -11.50 13.64 -6.09
CA GLN A 353 -10.47 12.96 -5.29
C GLN A 353 -9.05 13.35 -5.74
N TRP A 354 -8.04 12.88 -5.01
CA TRP A 354 -6.63 13.08 -5.29
C TRP A 354 -5.95 11.81 -5.76
N VAL A 355 -5.05 11.94 -6.72
CA VAL A 355 -4.17 10.86 -7.16
C VAL A 355 -3.12 10.62 -6.07
N VAL A 356 -3.31 9.56 -5.27
CA VAL A 356 -2.39 9.17 -4.20
C VAL A 356 -1.91 7.75 -4.43
N SER A 357 -0.59 7.56 -4.55
CA SER A 357 0.03 6.24 -4.76
C SER A 357 0.85 5.82 -3.56
N LEU A 358 1.26 4.54 -3.55
CA LEU A 358 2.27 4.01 -2.63
C LEU A 358 1.96 4.27 -1.16
N TYR A 359 0.75 3.98 -0.73
CA TYR A 359 0.35 4.16 0.67
C TYR A 359 0.43 5.61 1.18
N GLY A 360 0.39 6.60 0.28
CA GLY A 360 0.56 8.02 0.61
C GLY A 360 1.93 8.60 0.22
N CYS A 361 2.87 7.76 -0.19
CA CYS A 361 4.23 8.16 -0.51
C CYS A 361 4.40 8.84 -1.88
N ASP A 362 3.33 9.01 -2.65
CA ASP A 362 3.28 9.91 -3.80
C ASP A 362 1.93 10.61 -3.85
N ILE A 363 1.96 11.94 -3.95
CA ILE A 363 0.76 12.77 -4.09
C ILE A 363 0.83 13.41 -5.46
N GLY A 364 0.12 12.82 -6.42
CA GLY A 364 0.09 13.19 -7.83
C GLY A 364 -0.97 14.24 -8.19
N GLY A 365 -1.47 15.01 -7.22
CA GLY A 365 -2.40 16.12 -7.46
C GLY A 365 -3.88 15.73 -7.56
N PRO A 366 -4.77 16.72 -7.71
CA PRO A 366 -6.21 16.49 -7.86
C PRO A 366 -6.51 15.71 -9.15
N VAL A 367 -7.49 14.80 -9.13
CA VAL A 367 -7.99 14.15 -10.35
C VAL A 367 -8.53 15.18 -11.34
N ASP A 368 -9.17 16.24 -10.82
CA ASP A 368 -9.74 17.34 -11.61
C ASP A 368 -8.66 18.11 -12.40
N LEU A 369 -7.41 18.16 -11.91
CA LEU A 369 -6.30 18.75 -12.68
C LEU A 369 -6.11 17.99 -13.99
N TRP A 370 -6.06 16.66 -13.90
CA TRP A 370 -5.83 15.80 -15.05
C TRP A 370 -7.02 15.81 -16.02
N LEU A 371 -8.25 15.76 -15.51
CA LEU A 371 -9.47 15.89 -16.32
C LEU A 371 -9.55 17.25 -17.02
N GLY A 372 -9.19 18.35 -16.33
CA GLY A 372 -9.14 19.69 -16.92
C GLY A 372 -8.10 19.82 -18.03
N MET A 373 -6.92 19.20 -17.85
CA MET A 373 -5.88 19.14 -18.88
C MET A 373 -6.33 18.35 -20.12
N LEU A 374 -7.06 17.25 -19.93
CA LEU A 374 -7.63 16.46 -21.03
C LEU A 374 -8.71 17.25 -21.80
N ALA A 375 -9.58 17.96 -21.09
CA ALA A 375 -10.58 18.86 -21.70
C ALA A 375 -9.91 19.95 -22.55
N ALA A 376 -8.82 20.54 -22.05
CA ALA A 376 -8.03 21.52 -22.80
C ALA A 376 -7.41 20.91 -24.06
N ALA A 377 -6.85 19.69 -23.97
CA ALA A 377 -6.24 18.99 -25.10
C ALA A 377 -7.23 18.65 -26.23
N ARG A 378 -8.52 18.51 -25.92
CA ARG A 378 -9.60 18.33 -26.91
C ARG A 378 -10.33 19.62 -27.32
N ASP A 379 -9.76 20.78 -26.99
CA ASP A 379 -10.26 22.15 -27.27
C ASP A 379 -11.65 22.47 -26.66
N ASP A 380 -12.01 21.79 -25.56
CA ASP A 380 -13.20 22.09 -24.77
C ASP A 380 -12.86 23.07 -23.65
N ARG A 381 -12.76 24.35 -24.03
CA ARG A 381 -12.27 25.42 -23.17
C ARG A 381 -13.15 25.66 -21.95
N ASP A 382 -14.47 25.60 -22.11
CA ASP A 382 -15.40 25.86 -21.02
C ASP A 382 -15.27 24.79 -19.93
N THR A 383 -15.23 23.51 -20.34
CA THR A 383 -14.99 22.39 -19.41
C THR A 383 -13.61 22.47 -18.78
N ALA A 384 -12.57 22.80 -19.56
CA ALA A 384 -11.21 22.94 -19.05
C ALA A 384 -11.13 24.02 -17.95
N VAL A 385 -11.65 25.21 -18.20
CA VAL A 385 -11.63 26.31 -17.22
C VAL A 385 -12.40 25.94 -15.95
N ALA A 386 -13.61 25.38 -16.09
CA ALA A 386 -14.40 24.97 -14.94
C ALA A 386 -13.68 23.92 -14.08
N THR A 387 -13.14 22.87 -14.72
CA THR A 387 -12.51 21.73 -14.03
C THR A 387 -11.17 22.12 -13.41
N LEU A 388 -10.34 22.91 -14.10
CA LEU A 388 -9.08 23.43 -13.56
C LEU A 388 -9.30 24.41 -12.40
N THR A 389 -10.38 25.19 -12.44
CA THR A 389 -10.77 26.07 -11.32
C THR A 389 -11.10 25.25 -10.07
N GLU A 390 -11.86 24.16 -10.22
CA GLU A 390 -12.13 23.24 -9.11
C GLU A 390 -10.86 22.53 -8.60
N ALA A 391 -9.95 22.15 -9.50
CA ALA A 391 -8.66 21.59 -9.13
C ALA A 391 -7.81 22.57 -8.30
N ALA A 392 -7.78 23.85 -8.71
CA ALA A 392 -7.09 24.91 -7.98
C ALA A 392 -7.73 25.15 -6.60
N ALA A 393 -9.07 25.20 -6.53
CA ALA A 393 -9.79 25.36 -5.28
C ALA A 393 -9.56 24.16 -4.33
N SER A 394 -9.53 22.94 -4.85
CA SER A 394 -9.19 21.73 -4.09
C SER A 394 -7.77 21.80 -3.53
N ALA A 395 -6.80 22.18 -4.35
CA ALA A 395 -5.42 22.37 -3.93
C ALA A 395 -5.27 23.48 -2.88
N ASP A 396 -5.97 24.61 -3.04
CA ASP A 396 -5.98 25.68 -2.05
C ASP A 396 -6.56 25.21 -0.70
N ARG A 397 -7.66 24.43 -0.71
CA ARG A 397 -8.27 23.87 0.51
C ARG A 397 -7.29 22.99 1.30
N LEU A 398 -6.46 22.22 0.61
CA LEU A 398 -5.45 21.37 1.25
C LEU A 398 -4.13 22.09 1.57
N GLY A 399 -4.00 23.36 1.17
CA GLY A 399 -2.73 24.08 1.24
C GLY A 399 -1.65 23.50 0.32
N ALA A 400 -2.06 22.79 -0.74
CA ALA A 400 -1.21 22.10 -1.69
C ALA A 400 -0.66 23.05 -2.77
N ARG A 401 0.22 23.98 -2.35
CA ARG A 401 0.64 25.15 -3.16
C ARG A 401 1.16 24.81 -4.55
N PRO A 402 2.04 23.81 -4.75
CA PRO A 402 2.54 23.47 -6.08
C PRO A 402 1.42 23.03 -7.04
N TRP A 403 0.43 22.30 -6.52
CA TRP A 403 -0.72 21.83 -7.30
C TRP A 403 -1.71 22.95 -7.61
N ALA A 404 -1.89 23.91 -6.69
CA ALA A 404 -2.69 25.10 -6.94
C ALA A 404 -2.08 26.01 -8.01
N VAL A 405 -0.75 26.08 -8.11
CA VAL A 405 -0.06 26.78 -9.19
C VAL A 405 -0.22 26.03 -10.51
N ARG A 406 -0.03 24.70 -10.51
CA ARG A 406 -0.16 23.88 -11.72
C ARG A 406 -1.57 23.87 -12.32
N SER A 407 -2.60 24.08 -11.49
CA SER A 407 -4.00 24.11 -11.92
C SER A 407 -4.46 25.46 -12.49
N ARG A 408 -3.66 26.53 -12.33
CA ARG A 408 -3.95 27.88 -12.85
C ARG A 408 -3.12 28.15 -14.08
#